data_AF-A0AB74IVT3-F1
#
_entry.id   AF-A0AB74IVT3-F1
#
_cell.length_a   1.000
_cell.length_b   1.000
_cell.length_c   1.000
_cell.angle_alpha   90.00
_cell.angle_beta   90.00
_cell.angle_gamma   90.00
#
_symmetry.space_group_name_H-M   'P 1'
#
loop_
_entity.id
_entity.type
_entity.pdbx_description
1 polymer ?
#
loop_
_entity_poly.entity_id
_entity_poly.type
_entity_poly.pdbx_seq_one_letter_code
_entity_poly.pdbx_strand_id
1 'polypeptide(L)'
;MPSASTASTMSYEDSLSSQYLTSSISSLSSARAQSSHIARTYRQAAQLFLTRRLYEALSTIDPIISPEAPDSPLQQEGQSDHDAAPVAFASKTTRVKVWSFYLTLLNAIIELGPEEGKLVFGSTKWQELAAYARQGTVWDLVVRQGYQGNDGAVDGEVVVNLATLLLAHMPSQKLNQQRLETYLSALSNPTFDIAAHLEASQQPMRNSSHQNGTSTPRDLNIRLKLLELYTLHVLPQNDEWDYARDFISMSEVLDDERRDAFLQALHTLKEEKALDGIREKELQRRQDEEMQQRRMEDERRRKEEARADQDRKRREAEERPRTAGSQNRTPSTSSNPRAGQGNRNTAASKAKPAQKKATPPSPRVYRSVFTTVQAAILNAGKSVTQNPMVLLRFVLFLMAFTLAFARRDVRDRVKRTLQGGLHKVQRTIGMGVKVSYI
;
A
#
# COMPACT_ATOMS: atom_id res chain seq x y z
N MET A 1 47.02 -2.89 82.78
CA MET A 1 47.02 -3.64 81.51
C MET A 1 45.59 -3.64 80.98
N PRO A 2 45.23 -2.76 80.02
CA PRO A 2 43.89 -2.69 79.45
C PRO A 2 43.76 -3.60 78.22
N SER A 3 42.63 -4.30 78.10
CA SER A 3 42.25 -5.07 76.91
C SER A 3 41.60 -4.14 75.89
N ALA A 4 42.18 -4.05 74.70
CA ALA A 4 41.65 -3.26 73.60
C ALA A 4 40.50 -4.00 72.90
N SER A 5 39.32 -3.40 72.90
CA SER A 5 38.22 -3.74 71.99
C SER A 5 38.39 -2.94 70.70
N THR A 6 38.71 -3.60 69.61
CA THR A 6 38.69 -3.02 68.26
C THR A 6 37.25 -2.93 67.78
N ALA A 7 36.65 -1.74 67.88
CA ALA A 7 35.40 -1.41 67.21
C ALA A 7 35.69 -1.12 65.72
N SER A 8 35.25 -2.05 64.86
CA SER A 8 35.26 -1.85 63.40
C SER A 8 34.32 -0.71 63.04
N THR A 9 34.88 0.42 62.63
CA THR A 9 34.12 1.56 62.11
C THR A 9 33.73 1.22 60.67
N MET A 10 32.50 0.71 60.46
CA MET A 10 31.92 0.58 59.12
C MET A 10 31.74 1.99 58.53
N SER A 11 32.50 2.32 57.51
CA SER A 11 32.37 3.56 56.74
C SER A 11 31.08 3.52 55.93
N TYR A 12 30.23 4.55 56.10
CA TYR A 12 28.96 4.69 55.38
C TYR A 12 29.12 4.68 53.84
N GLU A 13 30.29 5.06 53.31
CA GLU A 13 30.59 4.98 51.87
C GLU A 13 30.63 3.54 51.33
N ASP A 14 31.02 2.55 52.14
CA ASP A 14 31.14 1.16 51.72
C ASP A 14 29.77 0.46 51.57
N SER A 15 28.76 1.01 52.26
CA SER A 15 27.36 0.57 52.16
C SER A 15 26.67 1.07 50.90
N LEU A 16 27.02 2.28 50.43
CA LEU A 16 26.47 2.88 49.21
C LEU A 16 27.09 2.23 47.98
N SER A 17 28.42 2.05 47.94
CA SER A 17 29.11 1.31 46.86
C SER A 17 28.60 -0.13 46.74
N SER A 18 28.36 -0.82 47.86
CA SER A 18 27.76 -2.16 47.87
C SER A 18 26.32 -2.17 47.35
N GLN A 19 25.51 -1.13 47.60
CA GLN A 19 24.16 -1.00 47.04
C GLN A 19 24.18 -0.75 45.52
N TYR A 20 25.12 0.05 45.00
CA TYR A 20 25.31 0.26 43.57
C TYR A 20 25.80 -1.01 42.84
N LEU A 21 26.63 -1.82 43.49
CA LEU A 21 27.07 -3.11 42.94
C LEU A 21 25.96 -4.17 43.04
N THR A 22 25.17 -4.14 44.12
CA THR A 22 24.02 -5.06 44.33
C THR A 22 22.88 -4.79 43.33
N SER A 23 22.60 -3.53 43.01
CA SER A 23 21.63 -3.18 41.96
C SER A 23 22.11 -3.60 40.56
N SER A 24 23.42 -3.56 40.32
CA SER A 24 24.03 -4.01 39.07
C SER A 24 23.95 -5.54 38.89
N ILE A 25 24.20 -6.35 39.93
CA ILE A 25 24.07 -7.82 39.84
C ILE A 25 22.62 -8.31 39.73
N SER A 26 21.67 -7.62 40.38
CA SER A 26 20.24 -7.92 40.24
C SER A 26 19.75 -7.58 38.83
N SER A 27 20.22 -6.47 38.24
CA SER A 27 19.91 -6.07 36.87
C SER A 27 20.47 -7.05 35.83
N LEU A 28 21.69 -7.54 36.04
CA LEU A 28 22.31 -8.57 35.18
C LEU A 28 21.58 -9.91 35.27
N SER A 29 21.14 -10.31 36.46
CA SER A 29 20.39 -11.56 36.68
C SER A 29 19.00 -11.49 36.03
N SER A 30 18.32 -10.35 36.15
CA SER A 30 17.06 -10.07 35.47
C SER A 30 17.23 -10.09 33.94
N ALA A 31 18.24 -9.42 33.39
CA ALA A 31 18.51 -9.41 31.95
C ALA A 31 18.82 -10.81 31.39
N ARG A 32 19.53 -11.64 32.16
CA ARG A 32 19.82 -13.04 31.79
C ARG A 32 18.57 -13.92 31.86
N ALA A 33 17.70 -13.71 32.84
CA ALA A 33 16.41 -14.39 32.92
C ALA A 33 15.51 -14.01 31.73
N GLN A 34 15.39 -12.71 31.42
CA GLN A 34 14.60 -12.19 30.30
C GLN A 34 15.10 -12.71 28.94
N SER A 35 16.40 -12.67 28.69
CA SER A 35 16.98 -13.22 27.44
C SER A 35 16.76 -14.73 27.31
N SER A 36 16.80 -15.48 28.42
CA SER A 36 16.47 -16.92 28.43
C SER A 36 14.99 -17.20 28.16
N HIS A 37 14.10 -16.35 28.68
CA HIS A 37 12.66 -16.41 28.42
C HIS A 37 12.37 -16.16 26.94
N ILE A 38 12.89 -15.06 26.37
CA ILE A 38 12.74 -14.73 24.94
C ILE A 38 13.22 -15.88 24.06
N ALA A 39 14.38 -16.49 24.37
CA ALA A 39 14.90 -17.62 23.62
C ALA A 39 14.03 -18.89 23.71
N ARG A 40 13.40 -19.16 24.87
CA ARG A 40 12.49 -20.30 25.04
C ARG A 40 11.19 -20.09 24.26
N THR A 41 10.57 -18.93 24.41
CA THR A 41 9.33 -18.58 23.72
C THR A 41 9.52 -18.55 22.21
N TYR A 42 10.65 -18.04 21.72
CA TYR A 42 11.03 -18.16 20.31
C TYR A 42 11.07 -19.61 19.83
N ARG A 43 11.73 -20.51 20.57
CA ARG A 43 11.80 -21.93 20.18
C ARG A 43 10.43 -22.59 20.17
N GLN A 44 9.59 -22.28 21.16
CA GLN A 44 8.23 -22.78 21.24
C GLN A 44 7.40 -22.29 20.05
N ALA A 45 7.41 -20.99 19.75
CA ALA A 45 6.72 -20.42 18.60
C ALA A 45 7.22 -21.02 17.27
N ALA A 46 8.53 -21.22 17.13
CA ALA A 46 9.12 -21.85 15.95
C ALA A 46 8.66 -23.32 15.78
N GLN A 47 8.55 -24.08 16.86
CA GLN A 47 8.01 -25.45 16.82
C GLN A 47 6.54 -25.47 16.43
N LEU A 48 5.74 -24.53 16.94
CA LEU A 48 4.33 -24.38 16.56
C LEU A 48 4.18 -23.99 15.08
N PHE A 49 5.07 -23.15 14.56
CA PHE A 49 5.12 -22.81 13.14
C PHE A 49 5.42 -24.03 12.27
N LEU A 50 6.42 -24.84 12.63
CA LEU A 50 6.76 -26.07 11.90
C LEU A 50 5.61 -27.09 11.85
N THR A 51 4.72 -27.07 12.85
CA THR A 51 3.51 -27.91 12.88
C THR A 51 2.28 -27.26 12.23
N ARG A 52 2.49 -26.18 11.45
CA ARG A 52 1.44 -25.39 10.75
C ARG A 52 0.41 -24.76 11.69
N ARG A 53 0.70 -24.63 12.98
CA ARG A 53 -0.17 -23.96 13.96
C ARG A 53 0.12 -22.46 14.01
N LEU A 54 -0.19 -21.76 12.92
CA LEU A 54 0.21 -20.37 12.71
C LEU A 54 -0.40 -19.41 13.76
N TYR A 55 -1.65 -19.65 14.18
CA TYR A 55 -2.31 -18.85 15.22
C TYR A 55 -1.62 -18.99 16.59
N GLU A 56 -1.34 -20.23 17.00
CA GLU A 56 -0.65 -20.52 18.26
C GLU A 56 0.79 -19.96 18.22
N ALA A 57 1.47 -20.06 17.07
CA ALA A 57 2.79 -19.47 16.88
C ALA A 57 2.77 -17.94 17.02
N LEU A 58 1.79 -17.26 16.41
CA LEU A 58 1.65 -15.81 16.48
C LEU A 58 1.33 -15.34 17.90
N SER A 59 0.35 -15.96 18.55
CA SER A 59 -0.01 -15.61 19.94
C SER A 59 1.12 -15.85 20.94
N THR A 60 1.99 -16.83 20.68
CA THR A 60 3.16 -17.10 21.52
C THR A 60 4.26 -16.04 21.33
N ILE A 61 4.43 -15.48 20.12
CA ILE A 61 5.51 -14.52 19.82
C ILE A 61 5.09 -13.05 20.01
N ASP A 62 3.80 -12.73 19.90
CA ASP A 62 3.21 -11.39 20.09
C ASP A 62 3.72 -10.65 21.34
N PRO A 63 3.70 -11.24 22.56
CA PRO A 63 4.08 -10.53 23.79
C PRO A 63 5.57 -10.16 23.88
N ILE A 64 6.40 -10.72 23.00
CA ILE A 64 7.83 -10.40 22.91
C ILE A 64 8.08 -9.24 21.94
N ILE A 65 7.17 -9.07 20.98
CA ILE A 65 7.30 -8.18 19.83
C ILE A 65 6.52 -6.90 20.02
N SER A 66 5.33 -6.97 20.64
CA SER A 66 4.53 -5.80 20.98
C SER A 66 4.64 -5.52 22.49
N PRO A 67 4.87 -4.28 22.92
CA PRO A 67 4.76 -3.93 24.33
C PRO A 67 3.30 -4.15 24.76
N GLU A 68 3.10 -5.02 25.74
CA GLU A 68 1.80 -5.20 26.40
C GLU A 68 1.35 -3.83 26.93
N ALA A 69 0.14 -3.39 26.57
CA ALA A 69 -0.43 -2.18 27.15
C ALA A 69 -0.45 -2.35 28.67
N PRO A 70 0.10 -1.42 29.46
CA PRO A 70 0.16 -1.60 30.90
C PRO A 70 -1.26 -1.55 31.49
N ASP A 71 -1.84 -2.71 31.78
CA ASP A 71 -3.09 -2.86 32.56
C ASP A 71 -2.90 -2.52 34.06
N SER A 72 -1.94 -1.65 34.39
CA SER A 72 -1.72 -1.16 35.75
C SER A 72 -1.96 0.35 35.81
N PRO A 73 -3.08 0.81 36.40
CA PRO A 73 -3.43 2.24 36.51
C PRO A 73 -2.59 2.99 37.55
N LEU A 74 -1.39 2.50 37.90
CA LEU A 74 -0.53 3.04 38.94
C LEU A 74 0.94 2.95 38.50
N GLN A 75 1.34 3.75 37.52
CA GLN A 75 2.71 4.22 37.47
C GLN A 75 2.81 5.63 36.87
N GLN A 76 3.54 6.45 37.62
CA GLN A 76 3.59 7.91 37.59
C GLN A 76 4.20 8.48 36.32
N GLU A 77 3.78 9.71 36.03
CA GLU A 77 4.39 10.65 35.10
C GLU A 77 5.93 10.64 35.18
N GLY A 78 6.61 10.50 34.03
CA GLY A 78 8.03 10.83 33.93
C GLY A 78 8.94 10.01 33.01
N GLN A 79 8.47 9.06 32.20
CA GLN A 79 9.37 8.30 31.32
C GLN A 79 8.74 8.05 29.93
N SER A 80 9.14 8.85 28.94
CA SER A 80 8.75 8.71 27.54
C SER A 80 9.56 7.64 26.77
N ASP A 81 10.27 6.74 27.48
CA ASP A 81 11.26 5.80 26.91
C ASP A 81 10.79 4.32 26.84
N HIS A 82 9.54 4.01 27.19
CA HIS A 82 9.06 2.63 27.31
C HIS A 82 8.22 2.09 26.14
N ASP A 83 8.36 2.65 24.94
CA ASP A 83 7.62 2.17 23.74
C ASP A 83 8.36 1.04 22.98
N ALA A 84 9.53 0.61 23.47
CA ALA A 84 10.33 -0.46 22.87
C ALA A 84 9.96 -1.84 23.45
N ALA A 85 9.81 -2.83 22.57
CA ALA A 85 9.41 -4.17 22.98
C ALA A 85 10.55 -4.90 23.73
N PRO A 86 10.24 -5.93 24.54
CA PRO A 86 11.25 -6.69 25.29
C PRO A 86 12.39 -7.25 24.41
N VAL A 87 12.09 -7.55 23.15
CA VAL A 87 13.10 -8.00 22.15
C VAL A 87 14.14 -6.95 21.81
N ALA A 88 13.84 -5.65 21.93
CA ALA A 88 14.79 -4.56 21.70
C ALA A 88 15.95 -4.57 22.71
N PHE A 89 15.76 -5.18 23.88
CA PHE A 89 16.81 -5.32 24.90
C PHE A 89 17.56 -6.67 24.81
N ALA A 90 17.12 -7.58 23.93
CA ALA A 90 17.77 -8.86 23.71
C ALA A 90 19.07 -8.71 22.89
N SER A 91 19.93 -9.75 22.98
CA SER A 91 21.17 -9.83 22.19
C SER A 91 20.88 -9.75 20.67
N LYS A 92 21.81 -9.20 19.89
CA LYS A 92 21.73 -9.09 18.41
C LYS A 92 21.26 -10.39 17.77
N THR A 93 21.91 -11.50 18.09
CA THR A 93 21.57 -12.83 17.53
C THR A 93 20.14 -13.28 17.86
N THR A 94 19.65 -13.00 19.07
CA THR A 94 18.27 -13.34 19.46
C THR A 94 17.27 -12.44 18.74
N ARG A 95 17.55 -11.13 18.70
CA ARG A 95 16.72 -10.13 18.04
C ARG A 95 16.54 -10.43 16.54
N VAL A 96 17.63 -10.69 15.84
CA VAL A 96 17.61 -11.08 14.41
C VAL A 96 16.75 -12.30 14.19
N LYS A 97 16.88 -13.34 15.04
CA LYS A 97 16.10 -14.58 14.90
C LYS A 97 14.62 -14.36 15.15
N VAL A 98 14.26 -13.61 16.19
CA VAL A 98 12.86 -13.33 16.54
C VAL A 98 12.19 -12.52 15.42
N TRP A 99 12.80 -11.43 14.96
CA TRP A 99 12.23 -10.62 13.89
C TRP A 99 12.20 -11.33 12.54
N SER A 100 13.27 -12.05 12.17
CA SER A 100 13.28 -12.84 10.94
C SER A 100 12.21 -13.93 10.94
N PHE A 101 11.98 -14.56 12.10
CA PHE A 101 10.90 -15.53 12.26
C PHE A 101 9.52 -14.85 12.19
N TYR A 102 9.33 -13.72 12.85
CA TYR A 102 8.07 -12.99 12.78
C TYR A 102 7.71 -12.57 11.36
N LEU A 103 8.67 -12.07 10.59
CA LEU A 103 8.48 -11.69 9.18
C LEU A 103 8.16 -12.91 8.30
N THR A 104 8.86 -14.02 8.52
CA THR A 104 8.56 -15.30 7.84
C THR A 104 7.17 -15.81 8.20
N LEU A 105 6.78 -15.72 9.47
CA LEU A 105 5.46 -16.10 9.96
C LEU A 105 4.38 -15.23 9.31
N LEU A 106 4.59 -13.91 9.25
CA LEU A 106 3.69 -12.98 8.59
C LEU A 106 3.55 -13.28 7.10
N ASN A 107 4.66 -13.59 6.41
CA ASN A 107 4.64 -14.03 5.01
C ASN A 107 3.74 -15.27 4.85
N ALA A 108 3.95 -16.30 5.66
CA ALA A 108 3.17 -17.54 5.61
C ALA A 108 1.68 -17.33 5.92
N ILE A 109 1.33 -16.41 6.82
CA ILE A 109 -0.07 -16.06 7.13
C ILE A 109 -0.75 -15.41 5.92
N ILE A 110 -0.04 -14.57 5.19
CA ILE A 110 -0.60 -13.89 4.02
C ILE A 110 -0.72 -14.85 2.83
N GLU A 111 0.24 -15.76 2.65
CA GLU A 111 0.22 -16.82 1.63
C GLU A 111 -0.93 -17.82 1.80
N LEU A 112 -1.45 -17.99 3.02
CA LEU A 112 -2.64 -18.81 3.29
C LEU A 112 -3.90 -18.29 2.55
N GLY A 113 -3.88 -17.02 2.15
CA GLY A 113 -4.97 -16.38 1.44
C GLY A 113 -6.15 -15.95 2.32
N PRO A 114 -7.13 -15.23 1.75
CA PRO A 114 -8.25 -14.66 2.50
C PRO A 114 -9.24 -15.69 3.05
N GLU A 115 -9.32 -16.89 2.48
CA GLU A 115 -10.30 -17.89 2.90
C GLU A 115 -9.79 -18.66 4.13
N GLU A 116 -8.60 -19.28 4.04
CA GLU A 116 -8.00 -20.00 5.17
C GLU A 116 -7.55 -19.04 6.28
N GLY A 117 -7.01 -17.87 5.93
CA GLY A 117 -6.54 -16.89 6.91
C GLY A 117 -7.66 -16.36 7.82
N LYS A 118 -8.84 -16.09 7.27
CA LYS A 118 -10.01 -15.65 8.06
C LYS A 118 -10.56 -16.78 8.94
N LEU A 119 -10.46 -18.04 8.51
CA LEU A 119 -10.88 -19.20 9.31
C LEU A 119 -9.98 -19.41 10.53
N VAL A 120 -8.67 -19.22 10.37
CA VAL A 120 -7.68 -19.49 11.43
C VAL A 120 -7.54 -18.32 12.41
N PHE A 121 -7.59 -17.07 11.94
CA PHE A 121 -7.32 -15.88 12.77
C PHE A 121 -8.56 -15.01 13.04
N GLY A 122 -9.66 -15.24 12.34
CA GLY A 122 -10.79 -14.32 12.27
C GLY A 122 -10.60 -13.23 11.22
N SER A 123 -11.71 -12.63 10.79
CA SER A 123 -11.70 -11.65 9.69
C SER A 123 -10.94 -10.37 10.00
N THR A 124 -11.09 -9.84 11.22
CA THR A 124 -10.49 -8.58 11.66
C THR A 124 -8.97 -8.70 11.81
N LYS A 125 -8.50 -9.68 12.60
CA LYS A 125 -7.08 -9.88 12.87
C LYS A 125 -6.30 -10.25 11.61
N TRP A 126 -6.86 -11.09 10.73
CA TRP A 126 -6.22 -11.40 9.45
C TRP A 126 -6.13 -10.16 8.54
N GLN A 127 -7.19 -9.35 8.45
CA GLN A 127 -7.16 -8.12 7.65
C GLN A 127 -6.15 -7.12 8.18
N GLU A 128 -6.00 -6.99 9.50
CA GLU A 128 -5.01 -6.13 10.13
C GLU A 128 -3.57 -6.59 9.81
N LEU A 129 -3.29 -7.89 9.97
CA LEU A 129 -1.99 -8.48 9.63
C LEU A 129 -1.65 -8.34 8.14
N ALA A 130 -2.62 -8.59 7.26
CA ALA A 130 -2.44 -8.39 5.83
C ALA A 130 -2.25 -6.90 5.48
N ALA A 131 -2.93 -5.99 6.19
CA ALA A 131 -2.74 -4.55 6.01
C ALA A 131 -1.33 -4.12 6.42
N TYR A 132 -0.77 -4.65 7.51
CA TYR A 132 0.59 -4.32 7.95
C TYR A 132 1.65 -4.59 6.86
N ALA A 133 1.52 -5.71 6.14
CA ALA A 133 2.43 -6.04 5.04
C ALA A 133 2.12 -5.26 3.75
N ARG A 134 0.84 -5.11 3.39
CA ARG A 134 0.42 -4.41 2.14
C ARG A 134 0.67 -2.91 2.16
N GLN A 135 0.58 -2.29 3.33
CA GLN A 135 0.84 -0.85 3.52
C GLN A 135 2.31 -0.57 3.87
N GLY A 136 3.07 -1.61 4.23
CA GLY A 136 4.47 -1.51 4.62
C GLY A 136 4.73 -0.92 6.01
N THR A 137 3.67 -0.70 6.80
CA THR A 137 3.77 -0.28 8.22
C THR A 137 4.46 -1.31 9.12
N VAL A 138 4.60 -2.56 8.66
CA VAL A 138 5.45 -3.56 9.31
C VAL A 138 6.89 -3.07 9.47
N TRP A 139 7.40 -2.26 8.54
CA TRP A 139 8.74 -1.67 8.67
C TRP A 139 8.84 -0.75 9.89
N ASP A 140 7.86 0.13 10.06
CA ASP A 140 7.81 1.06 11.20
C ASP A 140 7.67 0.30 12.51
N LEU A 141 6.90 -0.80 12.52
CA LEU A 141 6.76 -1.70 13.67
C LEU A 141 8.12 -2.27 14.08
N VAL A 142 8.87 -2.87 13.14
CA VAL A 142 10.19 -3.46 13.42
C VAL A 142 11.17 -2.39 13.92
N VAL A 143 11.20 -1.23 13.28
CA VAL A 143 12.15 -0.16 13.63
C VAL A 143 11.84 0.41 15.01
N ARG A 144 10.57 0.74 15.29
CA ARG A 144 10.16 1.30 16.59
C ARG A 144 10.31 0.28 17.71
N GLN A 145 9.71 -0.90 17.54
CA GLN A 145 9.63 -1.90 18.60
C GLN A 145 10.92 -2.72 18.76
N GLY A 146 11.69 -2.91 17.69
CA GLY A 146 12.91 -3.73 17.70
C GLY A 146 14.22 -2.95 17.80
N TYR A 147 14.24 -1.70 17.30
CA TYR A 147 15.46 -0.90 17.11
C TYR A 147 15.32 0.55 17.60
N GLN A 148 14.36 0.82 18.48
CA GLN A 148 14.20 2.11 19.18
C GLN A 148 14.05 3.30 18.22
N GLY A 149 13.49 3.09 17.02
CA GLY A 149 13.28 4.16 16.05
C GLY A 149 14.46 4.43 15.11
N ASN A 150 15.59 3.74 15.25
CA ASN A 150 16.76 3.96 14.40
C ASN A 150 16.76 3.01 13.18
N ASP A 151 16.37 3.54 12.02
CA ASP A 151 16.36 2.82 10.73
C ASP A 151 17.74 2.22 10.39
N GLY A 152 18.85 2.90 10.69
CA GLY A 152 20.21 2.44 10.39
C GLY A 152 20.76 1.39 11.36
N ALA A 153 20.10 1.17 12.50
CA ALA A 153 20.49 0.14 13.47
C ALA A 153 19.85 -1.22 13.20
N VAL A 154 18.91 -1.30 12.26
CA VAL A 154 18.25 -2.55 11.89
C VAL A 154 19.28 -3.52 11.32
N ASP A 155 19.25 -4.77 11.77
CA ASP A 155 20.17 -5.79 11.27
C ASP A 155 19.92 -6.10 9.80
N GLY A 156 20.98 -6.18 8.98
CA GLY A 156 20.84 -6.39 7.54
C GLY A 156 20.06 -7.66 7.14
N GLU A 157 20.12 -8.74 7.93
CA GLU A 157 19.30 -9.95 7.68
C GLU A 157 17.80 -9.68 7.87
N VAL A 158 17.44 -8.84 8.85
CA VAL A 158 16.06 -8.43 9.10
C VAL A 158 15.60 -7.50 7.98
N VAL A 159 16.46 -6.59 7.50
CA VAL A 159 16.18 -5.71 6.35
C VAL A 159 15.93 -6.51 5.07
N VAL A 160 16.75 -7.53 4.78
CA VAL A 160 16.52 -8.41 3.62
C VAL A 160 15.14 -9.06 3.71
N ASN A 161 14.81 -9.67 4.85
CA ASN A 161 13.51 -10.32 5.04
C ASN A 161 12.33 -9.33 4.97
N LEU A 162 12.48 -8.13 5.51
CA LEU A 162 11.50 -7.04 5.39
C LEU A 162 11.27 -6.68 3.93
N ALA A 163 12.34 -6.34 3.20
CA ALA A 163 12.23 -5.92 1.82
C ALA A 163 11.67 -7.03 0.92
N THR A 164 12.00 -8.30 1.17
CA THR A 164 11.40 -9.45 0.46
C THR A 164 9.91 -9.61 0.76
N LEU A 165 9.48 -9.49 2.02
CA LEU A 165 8.06 -9.52 2.39
C LEU A 165 7.28 -8.39 1.69
N LEU A 166 7.86 -7.19 1.69
CA LEU A 166 7.26 -6.01 1.07
C LEU A 166 7.20 -6.15 -0.46
N LEU A 167 8.22 -6.74 -1.09
CA LEU A 167 8.21 -7.05 -2.52
C LEU A 167 7.08 -8.02 -2.90
N ALA A 168 6.82 -9.02 -2.06
CA ALA A 168 5.80 -10.02 -2.34
C ALA A 168 4.37 -9.48 -2.22
N HIS A 169 4.11 -8.62 -1.23
CA HIS A 169 2.73 -8.27 -0.85
C HIS A 169 2.33 -6.82 -1.10
N MET A 170 3.27 -5.90 -1.31
CA MET A 170 2.91 -4.50 -1.59
C MET A 170 2.65 -4.25 -3.09
N PRO A 171 1.56 -3.56 -3.44
CA PRO A 171 1.27 -3.19 -4.82
C PRO A 171 2.17 -2.06 -5.36
N SER A 172 2.77 -1.25 -4.48
CA SER A 172 3.71 -0.20 -4.86
C SER A 172 5.00 -0.33 -4.07
N GLN A 173 6.14 -0.34 -4.78
CA GLN A 173 7.45 -0.51 -4.17
C GLN A 173 8.13 0.82 -3.83
N LYS A 174 7.44 1.96 -3.92
CA LYS A 174 8.01 3.29 -3.61
C LYS A 174 8.40 3.45 -2.14
N LEU A 175 7.58 2.93 -1.22
CA LEU A 175 7.91 2.96 0.21
C LEU A 175 9.14 2.08 0.49
N ASN A 176 9.18 0.88 -0.10
CA ASN A 176 10.29 -0.06 0.05
C ASN A 176 11.60 0.55 -0.48
N GLN A 177 11.53 1.20 -1.66
CA GLN A 177 12.64 1.98 -2.22
C GLN A 177 13.13 3.05 -1.25
N GLN A 178 12.25 3.92 -0.74
CA GLN A 178 12.63 4.98 0.19
C GLN A 178 13.30 4.44 1.46
N ARG A 179 12.76 3.35 2.01
CA ARG A 179 13.29 2.71 3.22
C ARG A 179 14.66 2.07 2.97
N LEU A 180 14.84 1.37 1.84
CA LEU A 180 16.13 0.81 1.45
C LEU A 180 17.17 1.89 1.14
N GLU A 181 16.80 3.00 0.51
CA GLU A 181 17.70 4.15 0.28
C GLU A 181 18.15 4.79 1.60
N THR A 182 17.21 4.97 2.53
CA THR A 182 17.51 5.46 3.89
C THR A 182 18.46 4.51 4.61
N TYR A 183 18.24 3.20 4.50
CA TYR A 183 19.08 2.19 5.12
C TYR A 183 20.47 2.09 4.46
N LEU A 184 20.55 2.08 3.13
CA LEU A 184 21.82 2.01 2.39
C LEU A 184 22.67 3.27 2.56
N SER A 185 22.03 4.44 2.67
CA SER A 185 22.72 5.69 2.98
C SER A 185 23.27 5.68 4.42
N ALA A 186 22.52 5.15 5.40
CA ALA A 186 23.02 4.94 6.76
C ALA A 186 24.18 3.93 6.82
N LEU A 187 24.18 2.89 5.97
CA LEU A 187 25.30 1.95 5.85
C LEU A 187 26.55 2.56 5.19
N SER A 188 26.36 3.55 4.30
CA SER A 188 27.45 4.18 3.55
C SER A 188 28.06 5.35 4.31
N ASN A 189 27.25 6.05 5.11
CA ASN A 189 27.67 7.10 6.02
C ASN A 189 27.33 6.67 7.45
N PRO A 190 28.21 5.91 8.14
CA PRO A 190 28.01 5.69 9.56
C PRO A 190 28.10 7.06 10.24
N THR A 191 26.95 7.65 10.55
CA THR A 191 26.89 8.87 11.34
C THR A 191 27.53 8.54 12.68
N PHE A 192 28.77 9.00 12.87
CA PHE A 192 29.35 9.19 14.19
C PHE A 192 28.42 10.13 14.93
N ASP A 193 27.47 9.57 15.67
CA ASP A 193 26.59 10.35 16.52
C ASP A 193 27.40 10.80 17.74
N ILE A 194 28.01 11.99 17.60
CA ILE A 194 28.82 12.64 18.64
C ILE A 194 27.95 12.92 19.88
N ALA A 195 26.64 13.14 19.72
CA ALA A 195 25.72 13.37 20.84
C ALA A 195 25.52 12.09 21.66
N ALA A 196 25.27 10.95 20.99
CA ALA A 196 25.21 9.64 21.64
C ALA A 196 26.54 9.26 22.30
N HIS A 197 27.69 9.65 21.72
CA HIS A 197 29.00 9.38 22.29
C HIS A 197 29.36 10.29 23.48
N LEU A 198 28.81 11.50 23.54
CA LEU A 198 28.93 12.42 24.68
C LEU A 198 28.09 11.92 25.86
N GLU A 199 26.89 11.39 25.61
CA GLU A 199 26.05 10.72 26.62
C GLU A 199 26.66 9.38 27.07
N ALA A 200 27.22 8.60 26.15
CA ALA A 200 27.90 7.33 26.46
C ALA A 200 29.24 7.50 27.21
N SER A 201 29.80 8.72 27.27
CA SER A 201 31.05 8.99 28.01
C SER A 201 30.91 8.87 29.54
N GLN A 202 29.68 8.75 30.07
CA GLN A 202 29.40 8.51 31.49
C GLN A 202 29.20 7.02 31.84
N GLN A 203 29.28 6.11 30.86
CA GLN A 203 29.08 4.66 31.04
C GLN A 203 30.32 3.90 30.51
N PRO A 204 30.85 2.90 31.23
CA PRO A 204 31.97 2.11 30.74
C PRO A 204 31.56 1.28 29.51
N MET A 205 32.02 1.75 28.34
CA MET A 205 32.12 1.12 27.02
C MET A 205 31.63 -0.34 26.93
N ARG A 206 30.37 -0.52 26.53
CA ARG A 206 29.94 -1.71 25.80
C ARG A 206 30.17 -1.44 24.31
N ASN A 207 31.12 -2.15 23.72
CA ASN A 207 31.48 -2.13 22.29
C ASN A 207 30.33 -1.76 21.34
N SER A 208 30.25 -0.47 20.97
CA SER A 208 29.52 0.04 19.82
C SER A 208 30.48 0.27 18.64
N SER A 209 31.51 -0.58 18.51
CA SER A 209 32.33 -0.64 17.31
C SER A 209 31.80 -1.77 16.42
N HIS A 210 31.84 -1.56 15.10
CA HIS A 210 31.41 -2.44 14.00
C HIS A 210 30.04 -2.14 13.36
N GLN A 211 29.74 -0.85 13.15
CA GLN A 211 28.89 -0.39 12.03
C GLN A 211 29.70 -0.19 10.72
N ASN A 212 30.93 -0.72 10.66
CA ASN A 212 31.68 -0.86 9.42
C ASN A 212 31.29 -2.20 8.77
N GLY A 213 30.52 -2.15 7.68
CA GLY A 213 30.12 -3.31 6.87
C GLY A 213 31.25 -3.94 6.03
N THR A 214 32.48 -4.01 6.55
CA THR A 214 33.67 -4.56 5.86
C THR A 214 34.50 -5.55 6.68
N SER A 215 34.14 -5.84 7.94
CA SER A 215 34.99 -6.68 8.81
C SER A 215 34.69 -8.18 8.74
N THR A 216 33.53 -8.61 8.24
CA THR A 216 33.21 -10.05 8.11
C THR A 216 32.70 -10.42 6.71
N PRO A 217 33.08 -11.58 6.16
CA PRO A 217 32.54 -12.08 4.89
C PRO A 217 31.01 -12.18 4.86
N ARG A 218 30.39 -12.36 6.02
CA ARG A 218 28.92 -12.43 6.18
C ARG A 218 28.27 -11.07 5.93
N ASP A 219 28.82 -9.99 6.50
CA ASP A 219 28.26 -8.64 6.35
C ASP A 219 28.37 -8.16 4.91
N LEU A 220 29.47 -8.48 4.22
CA LEU A 220 29.63 -8.22 2.79
C LEU A 220 28.55 -8.96 1.98
N ASN A 221 28.31 -10.24 2.27
CA ASN A 221 27.28 -11.03 1.59
C ASN A 221 25.87 -10.43 1.78
N ILE A 222 25.54 -9.99 3.00
CA ILE A 222 24.27 -9.33 3.29
C ILE A 222 24.15 -8.02 2.50
N ARG A 223 25.22 -7.23 2.44
CA ARG A 223 25.25 -5.98 1.65
C ARG A 223 25.06 -6.25 0.16
N LEU A 224 25.71 -7.26 -0.40
CA LEU A 224 25.52 -7.68 -1.79
C LEU A 224 24.07 -8.10 -2.06
N LYS A 225 23.46 -8.88 -1.16
CA LYS A 225 22.04 -9.25 -1.26
C LYS A 225 21.11 -8.05 -1.22
N LEU A 226 21.39 -7.06 -0.37
CA LEU A 226 20.60 -5.84 -0.31
C LEU A 226 20.73 -5.02 -1.59
N LEU A 227 21.93 -4.94 -2.16
CA LEU A 227 22.15 -4.29 -3.45
C LEU A 227 21.39 -5.02 -4.56
N GLU A 228 21.48 -6.35 -4.63
CA GLU A 228 20.75 -7.19 -5.58
C GLU A 228 19.23 -6.98 -5.47
N LEU A 229 18.71 -7.02 -4.25
CA LEU A 229 17.29 -6.82 -3.99
C LEU A 229 16.84 -5.43 -4.42
N TYR A 230 17.61 -4.40 -4.08
CA TYR A 230 17.31 -3.03 -4.44
C TYR A 230 17.36 -2.81 -5.96
N THR A 231 18.46 -3.19 -6.61
CA THR A 231 18.70 -2.86 -8.02
C THR A 231 18.00 -3.79 -9.00
N LEU A 232 17.85 -5.08 -8.69
CA LEU A 232 17.25 -6.06 -9.60
C LEU A 232 15.78 -6.34 -9.31
N HIS A 233 15.26 -5.99 -8.13
CA HIS A 233 13.87 -6.29 -7.78
C HIS A 233 13.07 -5.03 -7.47
N VAL A 234 13.53 -4.15 -6.58
CA VAL A 234 12.75 -2.98 -6.15
C VAL A 234 12.66 -1.91 -7.24
N LEU A 235 13.79 -1.49 -7.83
CA LEU A 235 13.81 -0.46 -8.87
C LEU A 235 13.08 -0.89 -10.17
N PRO A 236 13.24 -2.13 -10.67
CA PRO A 236 12.48 -2.64 -11.80
C PRO A 236 10.96 -2.66 -11.60
N GLN A 237 10.49 -2.86 -10.36
CA GLN A 237 9.06 -2.80 -10.03
C GLN A 237 8.51 -1.37 -10.05
N ASN A 238 9.35 -0.36 -9.81
CA ASN A 238 9.00 1.06 -9.94
C ASN A 238 9.28 1.64 -11.34
N ASP A 239 9.71 0.79 -12.30
CA ASP A 239 10.11 1.18 -13.67
C ASP A 239 11.33 2.13 -13.74
N GLU A 240 12.18 2.15 -12.71
CA GLU A 240 13.36 3.01 -12.60
C GLU A 240 14.64 2.31 -13.10
N TRP A 241 14.60 1.80 -14.33
CA TRP A 241 15.68 1.00 -14.93
C TRP A 241 17.00 1.76 -15.12
N ASP A 242 16.91 3.02 -15.53
CA ASP A 242 18.10 3.84 -15.80
C ASP A 242 18.79 4.21 -14.49
N TYR A 243 18.00 4.52 -13.46
CA TYR A 243 18.53 4.76 -12.11
C TYR A 243 19.19 3.50 -11.52
N ALA A 244 18.60 2.32 -11.73
CA ALA A 244 19.23 1.06 -11.32
C ALA A 244 20.59 0.83 -12.00
N ARG A 245 20.68 1.12 -13.31
CA ARG A 245 21.94 1.02 -14.07
C ARG A 245 23.00 1.97 -13.52
N ASP A 246 22.63 3.24 -13.37
CA ASP A 246 23.50 4.29 -12.83
C ASP A 246 23.98 3.90 -11.42
N PHE A 247 23.10 3.42 -10.56
CA PHE A 247 23.45 2.98 -9.21
C PHE A 247 24.42 1.79 -9.19
N ILE A 248 24.24 0.79 -10.06
CA ILE A 248 25.17 -0.34 -10.19
C ILE A 248 26.54 0.14 -10.68
N SER A 249 26.58 1.05 -11.67
CA SER A 249 27.85 1.57 -12.19
C SER A 249 28.63 2.40 -11.17
N MET A 250 27.93 3.16 -10.32
CA MET A 250 28.56 4.02 -9.31
C MET A 250 28.85 3.29 -7.98
N SER A 251 28.41 2.04 -7.81
CA SER A 251 28.61 1.30 -6.56
C SER A 251 30.07 0.87 -6.36
N GLU A 252 30.73 1.41 -5.34
CA GLU A 252 32.12 1.07 -4.98
C GLU A 252 32.26 -0.32 -4.31
N VAL A 253 31.14 -0.91 -3.90
CA VAL A 253 31.11 -2.19 -3.16
C VAL A 253 31.15 -3.40 -4.11
N LEU A 254 30.78 -3.19 -5.38
CA LEU A 254 30.77 -4.22 -6.40
C LEU A 254 32.12 -4.25 -7.13
N ASP A 255 32.75 -5.42 -7.14
CA ASP A 255 33.86 -5.72 -8.04
C ASP A 255 33.37 -5.66 -9.51
N ASP A 256 34.27 -5.42 -10.46
CA ASP A 256 33.88 -5.23 -11.87
C ASP A 256 33.17 -6.46 -12.47
N GLU A 257 33.60 -7.68 -12.12
CA GLU A 257 32.92 -8.91 -12.54
C GLU A 257 31.47 -8.97 -12.04
N ARG A 258 31.23 -8.57 -10.78
CA ARG A 258 29.89 -8.55 -10.19
C ARG A 258 29.04 -7.42 -10.77
N ARG A 259 29.65 -6.26 -11.02
CA ARG A 259 29.01 -5.12 -11.68
C ARG A 259 28.47 -5.53 -13.05
N ASP A 260 29.30 -6.20 -13.85
CA ASP A 260 28.92 -6.70 -15.17
C ASP A 260 27.82 -7.76 -15.08
N ALA A 261 27.92 -8.70 -14.14
CA ALA A 261 26.88 -9.71 -13.90
C ALA A 261 25.53 -9.07 -13.54
N PHE A 262 25.53 -8.03 -12.69
CA PHE A 262 24.31 -7.31 -12.30
C PHE A 262 23.72 -6.51 -13.47
N LEU A 263 24.57 -5.85 -14.28
CA LEU A 263 24.13 -5.13 -15.47
C LEU A 263 23.53 -6.08 -16.52
N GLN A 264 24.14 -7.24 -16.71
CA GLN A 264 23.63 -8.28 -17.59
C GLN A 264 22.29 -8.81 -17.08
N ALA A 265 22.18 -9.14 -15.79
CA ALA A 265 20.93 -9.60 -15.18
C ALA A 265 19.81 -8.54 -15.33
N LEU A 266 20.12 -7.27 -15.10
CA LEU A 266 19.18 -6.16 -15.27
C LEU A 266 18.72 -6.04 -16.74
N HIS A 267 19.62 -6.22 -17.70
CA HIS A 267 19.28 -6.21 -19.12
C HIS A 267 18.33 -7.36 -19.47
N THR A 268 18.69 -8.60 -19.08
CA THR A 268 17.85 -9.78 -19.31
C THR A 268 16.47 -9.63 -18.67
N LEU A 269 16.39 -9.11 -17.44
CA LEU A 269 15.13 -8.86 -16.75
C LEU A 269 14.26 -7.82 -17.48
N LYS A 270 14.88 -6.76 -18.03
CA LYS A 270 14.18 -5.73 -18.81
C LYS A 270 13.60 -6.31 -20.11
N GLU A 271 14.35 -7.18 -20.78
CA GLU A 271 13.88 -7.90 -21.97
C GLU A 271 12.74 -8.86 -21.63
N GLU A 272 12.86 -9.63 -20.55
CA GLU A 272 11.81 -10.53 -20.08
C GLU A 272 10.51 -9.78 -19.76
N LYS A 273 10.58 -8.68 -19.00
CA LYS A 273 9.42 -7.83 -18.71
C LYS A 273 8.79 -7.25 -19.97
N ALA A 274 9.60 -6.89 -20.97
CA ALA A 274 9.10 -6.40 -22.26
C ALA A 274 8.38 -7.52 -23.04
N LEU A 275 8.93 -8.73 -23.04
CA LEU A 275 8.33 -9.90 -23.69
C LEU A 275 7.01 -10.31 -23.02
N ASP A 276 6.95 -10.30 -21.69
CA ASP A 276 5.73 -10.58 -20.95
C ASP A 276 4.65 -9.52 -21.21
N GLY A 277 5.04 -8.24 -21.28
CA GLY A 277 4.13 -7.17 -21.68
C GLY A 277 3.58 -7.33 -23.10
N ILE A 278 4.37 -7.90 -24.03
CA ILE A 278 3.89 -8.24 -25.38
C ILE A 278 2.93 -9.43 -25.33
N ARG A 279 3.27 -10.48 -24.58
CA ARG A 279 2.47 -11.69 -24.42
C ARG A 279 1.10 -11.38 -23.80
N GLU A 280 1.06 -10.54 -22.78
CA GLU A 280 -0.17 -10.11 -22.13
C GLU A 280 -1.07 -9.31 -23.09
N LYS A 281 -0.50 -8.37 -23.86
CA LYS A 281 -1.25 -7.60 -24.86
C LYS A 281 -1.83 -8.47 -25.97
N GLU A 282 -1.07 -9.46 -26.43
CA GLU A 282 -1.57 -10.42 -27.43
C GLU A 282 -2.73 -11.26 -26.86
N LEU A 283 -2.62 -11.71 -25.60
CA LEU A 283 -3.70 -12.44 -24.92
C LEU A 283 -4.95 -11.56 -24.71
N GLN A 284 -4.78 -10.30 -24.35
CA GLN A 284 -5.88 -9.34 -24.22
C GLN A 284 -6.56 -9.09 -25.58
N ARG A 285 -5.78 -8.91 -26.66
CA ARG A 285 -6.33 -8.73 -28.01
C ARG A 285 -7.18 -9.93 -28.43
N ARG A 286 -6.71 -11.15 -28.18
CA ARG A 286 -7.47 -12.37 -28.47
C ARG A 286 -8.77 -12.45 -27.68
N GLN A 287 -8.73 -12.14 -26.38
CA GLN A 287 -9.94 -12.10 -25.55
C GLN A 287 -10.94 -11.04 -26.02
N ASP A 288 -10.47 -9.85 -26.42
CA ASP A 288 -11.32 -8.78 -26.94
C ASP A 288 -11.94 -9.15 -28.30
N GLU A 289 -11.17 -9.77 -29.20
CA GLU A 289 -11.65 -10.28 -30.48
C GLU A 289 -12.74 -11.35 -30.29
N GLU A 290 -12.53 -12.32 -29.39
CA GLU A 290 -13.55 -13.34 -29.05
C GLU A 290 -14.81 -12.71 -28.47
N MET A 291 -14.68 -11.72 -27.58
CA MET A 291 -15.82 -11.01 -27.00
C MET A 291 -16.58 -10.18 -28.04
N GLN A 292 -15.87 -9.57 -28.99
CA GLN A 292 -16.50 -8.84 -30.10
C GLN A 292 -17.23 -9.78 -31.05
N GLN A 293 -16.65 -10.94 -31.38
CA GLN A 293 -17.30 -11.94 -32.23
C GLN A 293 -18.60 -12.45 -31.59
N ARG A 294 -18.57 -12.78 -30.29
CA ARG A 294 -19.78 -13.19 -29.55
C ARG A 294 -20.87 -12.09 -29.56
N ARG A 295 -20.48 -10.82 -29.38
CA ARG A 295 -21.43 -9.69 -29.46
C ARG A 295 -22.05 -9.55 -30.85
N MET A 296 -21.25 -9.68 -31.90
CA MET A 296 -21.73 -9.59 -33.29
C MET A 296 -22.68 -10.75 -33.63
N GLU A 297 -22.38 -11.97 -33.16
CA GLU A 297 -23.23 -13.13 -33.36
C GLU A 297 -24.57 -13.00 -32.61
N ASP A 298 -24.55 -12.54 -31.36
CA ASP A 298 -25.79 -12.28 -30.59
C ASP A 298 -26.63 -11.16 -31.22
N GLU A 299 -26.01 -10.10 -31.75
CA GLU A 299 -26.74 -9.05 -32.47
C GLU A 299 -27.35 -9.59 -33.77
N ARG A 300 -26.62 -10.44 -34.50
CA ARG A 300 -27.13 -11.12 -35.70
C ARG A 300 -28.32 -12.00 -35.35
N ARG A 301 -28.22 -12.81 -34.29
CA ARG A 301 -29.30 -13.69 -33.81
C ARG A 301 -30.54 -12.88 -33.41
N ARG A 302 -30.37 -11.78 -32.66
CA ARG A 302 -31.48 -10.88 -32.30
C ARG A 302 -32.14 -10.22 -33.50
N LYS A 303 -31.37 -9.82 -34.52
CA LYS A 303 -31.93 -9.25 -35.76
C LYS A 303 -32.72 -10.28 -36.55
N GLU A 304 -32.23 -11.52 -36.61
CA GLU A 304 -32.91 -12.63 -37.28
C GLU A 304 -34.21 -13.01 -36.56
N GLU A 305 -34.18 -13.16 -35.23
CA GLU A 305 -35.36 -13.38 -34.38
C GLU A 305 -36.39 -12.25 -34.57
N ALA A 306 -35.97 -10.97 -34.60
CA ALA A 306 -36.86 -9.84 -34.81
C ALA A 306 -37.52 -9.83 -36.20
N ARG A 307 -36.79 -10.24 -37.24
CA ARG A 307 -37.35 -10.38 -38.61
C ARG A 307 -38.37 -11.51 -38.69
N ALA A 308 -38.07 -12.67 -38.09
CA ALA A 308 -39.00 -13.79 -38.02
C ALA A 308 -40.31 -13.42 -37.28
N ASP A 309 -40.18 -12.69 -36.16
CA ASP A 309 -41.32 -12.18 -35.40
C ASP A 309 -42.16 -11.17 -36.19
N GLN A 310 -41.52 -10.31 -37.00
CA GLN A 310 -42.19 -9.34 -37.86
C GLN A 310 -42.94 -10.02 -39.01
N ASP A 311 -42.32 -11.01 -39.65
CA ASP A 311 -42.95 -11.81 -40.72
C ASP A 311 -44.14 -12.60 -40.20
N ARG A 312 -44.02 -13.21 -39.00
CA ARG A 312 -45.14 -13.90 -38.35
C ARG A 312 -46.32 -12.96 -38.08
N LYS A 313 -46.06 -11.76 -37.53
CA LYS A 313 -47.10 -10.74 -37.31
C LYS A 313 -47.73 -10.24 -38.61
N ARG A 314 -46.97 -10.15 -39.70
CA ARG A 314 -47.49 -9.73 -41.00
C ARG A 314 -48.45 -10.79 -41.58
N ARG A 315 -48.09 -12.08 -41.51
CA ARG A 315 -48.97 -13.18 -41.92
C ARG A 315 -50.26 -13.24 -41.09
N GLU A 316 -50.16 -13.09 -39.77
CA GLU A 316 -51.32 -13.03 -38.87
C GLU A 316 -52.24 -11.81 -39.14
N ALA A 317 -51.71 -10.71 -39.71
CA ALA A 317 -52.50 -9.54 -40.10
C ALA A 317 -53.16 -9.67 -41.48
N GLU A 318 -52.55 -10.39 -42.41
CA GLU A 318 -53.06 -10.63 -43.78
C GLU A 318 -54.19 -11.68 -43.78
N GLU A 319 -54.24 -12.58 -42.79
CA GLU A 319 -55.31 -13.59 -42.63
C GLU A 319 -56.60 -13.08 -41.95
N ARG A 320 -56.73 -11.78 -41.66
CA ARG A 320 -58.02 -11.21 -41.20
C ARG A 320 -58.88 -10.74 -42.39
N PRO A 321 -60.00 -11.41 -42.74
CA PRO A 321 -60.82 -10.99 -43.86
C PRO A 321 -61.65 -9.74 -43.55
N ARG A 322 -61.81 -8.93 -44.60
CA ARG A 322 -62.73 -7.80 -44.69
C ARG A 322 -64.17 -8.30 -44.67
N THR A 323 -64.85 -8.21 -43.53
CA THR A 323 -66.32 -8.21 -43.47
C THR A 323 -66.79 -7.05 -42.61
N ALA A 324 -67.23 -5.96 -43.27
CA ALA A 324 -68.33 -5.11 -42.83
C ALA A 324 -68.57 -3.98 -43.85
N GLY A 325 -69.54 -4.19 -44.73
CA GLY A 325 -70.27 -3.11 -45.41
C GLY A 325 -71.69 -3.03 -44.84
N SER A 326 -72.01 -1.90 -44.20
CA SER A 326 -73.29 -1.16 -44.12
C SER A 326 -74.64 -1.89 -44.18
N GLN A 327 -75.46 -1.84 -43.11
CA GLN A 327 -76.72 -1.03 -43.02
C GLN A 327 -77.59 -1.34 -41.78
N ASN A 328 -78.08 -0.25 -41.17
CA ASN A 328 -79.24 -0.04 -40.27
C ASN A 328 -80.13 -1.22 -39.82
N ARG A 329 -80.34 -1.32 -38.49
CA ARG A 329 -81.63 -1.11 -37.80
C ARG A 329 -81.51 -1.25 -36.26
N THR A 330 -81.98 -0.23 -35.55
CA THR A 330 -82.40 -0.20 -34.13
C THR A 330 -83.54 -1.22 -33.85
N PRO A 331 -83.81 -1.72 -32.62
CA PRO A 331 -84.04 -0.90 -31.42
C PRO A 331 -83.73 -1.48 -30.02
N SER A 332 -83.82 -0.57 -29.04
CA SER A 332 -84.40 -0.69 -27.68
C SER A 332 -83.76 -1.59 -26.60
N THR A 333 -83.31 -0.90 -25.54
CA THR A 333 -83.82 -0.97 -24.16
C THR A 333 -83.44 -2.16 -23.26
N SER A 334 -82.71 -1.80 -22.18
CA SER A 334 -82.67 -2.44 -20.85
C SER A 334 -82.08 -3.87 -20.79
N SER A 335 -81.37 -4.35 -19.78
CA SER A 335 -81.21 -3.99 -18.38
C SER A 335 -80.03 -4.82 -17.85
N ASN A 336 -79.27 -4.26 -16.90
CA ASN A 336 -78.58 -4.91 -15.75
C ASN A 336 -78.08 -6.38 -15.86
N PRO A 337 -76.91 -6.70 -15.28
CA PRO A 337 -76.94 -6.95 -13.85
C PRO A 337 -75.71 -6.52 -13.04
N ARG A 338 -75.95 -6.68 -11.74
CA ARG A 338 -75.26 -6.26 -10.53
C ARG A 338 -74.32 -7.38 -10.05
N ALA A 339 -73.15 -6.98 -9.54
CA ALA A 339 -72.38 -7.53 -8.41
C ALA A 339 -71.83 -8.98 -8.39
N GLY A 340 -70.60 -9.08 -7.82
CA GLY A 340 -70.06 -10.24 -7.09
C GLY A 340 -68.83 -10.89 -7.77
N GLN A 341 -67.60 -10.43 -7.53
CA GLN A 341 -66.67 -10.77 -6.42
C GLN A 341 -65.83 -12.05 -6.66
N GLY A 342 -64.50 -11.92 -6.54
CA GLY A 342 -63.55 -13.02 -6.32
C GLY A 342 -62.41 -13.10 -7.37
N ASN A 343 -61.28 -12.38 -7.26
CA ASN A 343 -60.09 -12.59 -6.42
C ASN A 343 -58.90 -13.24 -7.18
N ARG A 344 -57.72 -12.61 -7.02
CA ARG A 344 -56.31 -13.07 -7.18
C ARG A 344 -55.65 -13.13 -8.58
N ASN A 345 -54.70 -12.19 -8.74
CA ASN A 345 -53.25 -12.34 -9.04
C ASN A 345 -52.87 -13.20 -10.27
N THR A 346 -52.05 -12.78 -11.25
CA THR A 346 -50.74 -12.10 -11.19
C THR A 346 -50.32 -11.58 -12.57
N ALA A 347 -49.62 -10.44 -12.56
CA ALA A 347 -48.42 -10.10 -13.34
C ALA A 347 -48.47 -9.82 -14.87
N ALA A 348 -47.91 -8.64 -15.18
CA ALA A 348 -47.10 -8.28 -16.34
C ALA A 348 -47.81 -7.93 -17.66
N SER A 349 -48.43 -6.73 -17.69
CA SER A 349 -48.74 -6.03 -18.94
C SER A 349 -47.55 -5.21 -19.43
N LYS A 350 -47.17 -5.53 -20.67
CA LYS A 350 -46.19 -4.88 -21.55
C LYS A 350 -46.75 -3.52 -21.99
N ALA A 351 -46.11 -2.42 -21.61
CA ALA A 351 -46.42 -1.08 -22.10
C ALA A 351 -45.54 -0.71 -23.31
N LYS A 352 -46.17 -0.20 -24.38
CA LYS A 352 -45.54 0.34 -25.59
C LYS A 352 -44.79 1.66 -25.29
N PRO A 353 -43.68 1.97 -25.98
CA PRO A 353 -43.01 3.26 -25.82
C PRO A 353 -43.67 4.36 -26.66
N ALA A 354 -43.91 5.51 -26.03
CA ALA A 354 -44.33 6.74 -26.69
C ALA A 354 -43.11 7.58 -27.12
N GLN A 355 -43.18 8.11 -28.35
CA GLN A 355 -42.23 9.03 -28.96
C GLN A 355 -42.00 10.27 -28.09
N LYS A 356 -40.74 10.59 -27.78
CA LYS A 356 -40.35 11.88 -27.20
C LYS A 356 -39.75 12.79 -28.27
N LYS A 357 -40.42 13.92 -28.49
CA LYS A 357 -39.88 15.09 -29.21
C LYS A 357 -38.78 15.75 -28.37
N ALA A 358 -37.73 16.22 -29.03
CA ALA A 358 -36.62 16.93 -28.43
C ALA A 358 -37.03 18.37 -28.06
N THR A 359 -36.71 18.78 -26.84
CA THR A 359 -36.80 20.17 -26.35
C THR A 359 -35.37 20.66 -26.02
N PRO A 360 -35.05 21.95 -26.24
CA PRO A 360 -33.70 22.49 -26.06
C PRO A 360 -33.33 22.67 -24.58
N PRO A 361 -32.03 22.61 -24.22
CA PRO A 361 -31.61 22.70 -22.82
C PRO A 361 -31.68 24.13 -22.28
N SER A 362 -32.30 24.27 -21.10
CA SER A 362 -32.44 25.53 -20.36
C SER A 362 -31.12 26.00 -19.70
N PRO A 363 -30.87 27.32 -19.57
CA PRO A 363 -29.61 27.89 -19.11
C PRO A 363 -29.52 28.01 -17.58
N ARG A 364 -29.69 26.90 -16.85
CA ARG A 364 -29.61 26.89 -15.36
C ARG A 364 -28.45 26.10 -14.76
N VAL A 365 -27.65 25.42 -15.59
CA VAL A 365 -26.53 24.57 -15.12
C VAL A 365 -25.27 25.38 -14.77
N TYR A 366 -25.10 26.59 -15.32
CA TYR A 366 -23.90 27.40 -15.06
C TYR A 366 -23.91 28.15 -13.72
N ARG A 367 -25.05 28.21 -13.01
CA ARG A 367 -25.14 28.88 -11.70
C ARG A 367 -24.78 27.98 -10.52
N SER A 368 -24.84 26.65 -10.65
CA SER A 368 -24.53 25.73 -9.54
C SER A 368 -23.04 25.46 -9.36
N VAL A 369 -22.24 25.60 -10.42
CA VAL A 369 -20.77 25.45 -10.36
C VAL A 369 -20.11 26.64 -9.67
N PHE A 370 -20.59 27.86 -9.86
CA PHE A 370 -20.04 29.05 -9.22
C PHE A 370 -20.26 29.07 -7.69
N THR A 371 -21.42 28.60 -7.21
CA THR A 371 -21.71 28.54 -5.78
C THR A 371 -20.90 27.44 -5.07
N THR A 372 -20.61 26.34 -5.78
CA THR A 372 -19.80 25.23 -5.25
C THR A 372 -18.32 25.62 -5.15
N VAL A 373 -17.81 26.41 -6.10
CA VAL A 373 -16.45 26.97 -6.04
C VAL A 373 -16.32 28.02 -4.93
N GLN A 374 -17.31 28.89 -4.76
CA GLN A 374 -17.28 29.90 -3.70
C GLN A 374 -17.30 29.28 -2.29
N ALA A 375 -18.05 28.19 -2.10
CA ALA A 375 -18.05 27.43 -0.84
C ALA A 375 -16.72 26.71 -0.57
N ALA A 376 -16.05 26.21 -1.60
CA ALA A 376 -14.73 25.57 -1.46
C ALA A 376 -13.63 26.59 -1.06
N ILE A 377 -13.69 27.81 -1.59
CA ILE A 377 -12.70 28.87 -1.29
C ILE A 377 -12.87 29.39 0.15
N LEU A 378 -14.11 29.56 0.62
CA LEU A 378 -14.38 30.02 1.98
C LEU A 378 -14.04 28.97 3.06
N ASN A 379 -14.12 27.67 2.74
CA ASN A 379 -13.66 26.60 3.63
C ASN A 379 -12.15 26.39 3.59
N ALA A 380 -11.49 26.64 2.46
CA ALA A 380 -10.03 26.59 2.37
C ALA A 380 -9.35 27.65 3.24
N GLY A 381 -9.95 28.83 3.40
CA GLY A 381 -9.43 29.89 4.27
C GLY A 381 -9.35 29.51 5.75
N LYS A 382 -10.21 28.59 6.22
CA LYS A 382 -10.22 28.12 7.62
C LYS A 382 -9.31 26.91 7.86
N SER A 383 -8.95 26.13 6.83
CA SER A 383 -8.04 24.98 6.98
C SER A 383 -6.56 25.38 6.95
N VAL A 384 -6.24 26.57 6.42
CA VAL A 384 -4.87 27.10 6.32
C VAL A 384 -4.28 27.44 7.70
N THR A 385 -5.11 27.76 8.70
CA THR A 385 -4.63 28.06 10.06
C THR A 385 -4.39 26.83 10.95
N GLN A 386 -4.85 25.63 10.56
CA GLN A 386 -4.71 24.41 11.37
C GLN A 386 -3.62 23.45 10.86
N ASN A 387 -3.13 23.61 9.63
CA ASN A 387 -2.10 22.74 9.06
C ASN A 387 -1.02 23.55 8.31
N PRO A 388 0.04 24.01 8.99
CA PRO A 388 1.11 24.82 8.38
C PRO A 388 1.85 24.06 7.26
N MET A 389 1.82 22.72 7.29
CA MET A 389 2.40 21.87 6.24
C MET A 389 1.65 21.94 4.90
N VAL A 390 0.34 22.19 4.90
CA VAL A 390 -0.44 22.33 3.66
C VAL A 390 -0.16 23.68 3.00
N LEU A 391 0.00 24.74 3.81
CA LEU A 391 0.43 26.05 3.32
C LEU A 391 1.83 25.95 2.70
N LEU A 392 2.78 25.28 3.36
CA LEU A 392 4.13 25.12 2.83
C LEU A 392 4.15 24.31 1.54
N ARG A 393 3.37 23.23 1.44
CA ARG A 393 3.18 22.47 0.19
C ARG A 393 2.54 23.31 -0.91
N PHE A 394 1.58 24.17 -0.58
CA PHE A 394 0.94 25.07 -1.54
C PHE A 394 1.89 26.16 -2.03
N VAL A 395 2.70 26.75 -1.15
CA VAL A 395 3.73 27.73 -1.51
C VAL A 395 4.83 27.09 -2.37
N LEU A 396 5.30 25.89 -2.01
CA LEU A 396 6.26 25.15 -2.83
C LEU A 396 5.69 24.76 -4.20
N PHE A 397 4.41 24.39 -4.25
CA PHE A 397 3.72 24.12 -5.51
C PHE A 397 3.62 25.39 -6.37
N LEU A 398 3.27 26.54 -5.78
CA LEU A 398 3.23 27.82 -6.48
C LEU A 398 4.63 28.22 -7.00
N MET A 399 5.67 28.02 -6.18
CA MET A 399 7.05 28.31 -6.55
C MET A 399 7.52 27.40 -7.69
N ALA A 400 7.26 26.09 -7.60
CA ALA A 400 7.56 25.13 -8.67
C ALA A 400 6.79 25.45 -9.95
N PHE A 401 5.54 25.89 -9.85
CA PHE A 401 4.71 26.29 -10.98
C PHE A 401 5.25 27.56 -11.67
N THR A 402 5.66 28.56 -10.89
CA THR A 402 6.30 29.78 -11.45
C THR A 402 7.64 29.48 -12.10
N LEU A 403 8.47 28.62 -11.50
CA LEU A 403 9.73 28.14 -12.09
C LEU A 403 9.52 27.33 -13.37
N ALA A 404 8.47 26.49 -13.41
CA ALA A 404 8.12 25.75 -14.61
C ALA A 404 7.67 26.67 -15.76
N PHE A 405 6.95 27.76 -15.46
CA PHE A 405 6.57 28.77 -16.45
C PHE A 405 7.71 29.72 -16.85
N ALA A 406 8.74 29.87 -16.02
CA ALA A 406 9.94 30.64 -16.34
C ALA A 406 10.86 29.93 -17.35
N ARG A 407 10.71 28.62 -17.55
CA ARG A 407 11.46 27.86 -18.56
C ARG A 407 10.96 28.20 -19.96
N ARG A 408 11.86 28.76 -20.78
CA ARG A 408 11.59 29.15 -22.18
C ARG A 408 10.97 28.00 -23.00
N ASP A 409 11.42 26.77 -22.76
CA ASP A 409 10.91 25.57 -23.43
C ASP A 409 9.43 25.28 -23.16
N VAL A 410 8.95 25.54 -21.93
CA VAL A 410 7.54 25.34 -21.58
C VAL A 410 6.69 26.42 -22.23
N ARG A 411 7.15 27.68 -22.21
CA ARG A 411 6.47 28.78 -22.88
C ARG A 411 6.34 28.55 -24.38
N ASP A 412 7.38 28.01 -25.02
CA ASP A 412 7.37 27.72 -26.45
C ASP A 412 6.48 26.51 -26.79
N ARG A 413 6.43 25.49 -25.92
CA ARG A 413 5.49 24.37 -26.06
C ARG A 413 4.03 24.82 -25.92
N VAL A 414 3.72 25.67 -24.93
CA VAL A 414 2.38 26.23 -24.74
C VAL A 414 1.99 27.13 -25.91
N LYS A 415 2.91 27.97 -26.41
CA LYS A 415 2.65 28.81 -27.59
C LYS A 415 2.37 27.98 -28.84
N ARG A 416 3.11 26.88 -29.06
CA ARG A 416 2.90 25.96 -30.20
C ARG A 416 1.57 25.21 -30.10
N THR A 417 1.17 24.75 -28.91
CA THR A 417 -0.11 24.05 -28.74
C THR A 417 -1.30 24.99 -28.84
N LEU A 418 -1.19 26.23 -28.34
CA LEU A 418 -2.23 27.24 -28.45
C LEU A 418 -2.44 27.70 -29.91
N GLN A 419 -1.35 27.89 -30.67
CA GLN A 419 -1.42 28.21 -32.09
C GLN A 419 -2.04 27.07 -32.93
N GLY A 420 -1.70 25.81 -32.63
CA GLY A 420 -2.30 24.64 -33.28
C GLY A 420 -3.79 24.46 -32.97
N GLY A 421 -4.22 24.80 -31.76
CA GLY A 421 -5.63 24.74 -31.33
C GLY A 421 -6.50 25.81 -31.97
N LEU A 422 -6.03 27.06 -32.02
CA LEU A 422 -6.77 28.19 -32.60
C LEU A 422 -7.00 28.04 -34.11
N HIS A 423 -6.03 27.47 -34.84
CA HIS A 423 -6.17 27.22 -36.27
C HIS A 423 -7.24 26.13 -36.57
N LYS A 424 -7.40 25.12 -35.70
CA LYS A 424 -8.46 24.11 -35.85
C LYS A 424 -9.84 24.70 -35.59
N VAL A 425 -10.00 25.53 -34.56
CA VAL A 425 -11.27 26.18 -34.24
C VAL A 425 -11.69 27.17 -35.32
N GLN A 426 -10.76 27.96 -35.88
CA GLN A 426 -11.05 28.84 -37.01
C GLN A 426 -11.46 28.07 -38.28
N ARG A 427 -10.87 26.89 -38.54
CA ARG A 427 -11.24 26.05 -39.69
C ARG A 427 -12.63 25.44 -39.54
N THR A 428 -13.03 25.07 -38.32
CA THR A 428 -14.38 24.55 -38.03
C THR A 428 -15.45 25.63 -38.11
N ILE A 429 -15.15 26.86 -37.68
CA ILE A 429 -16.08 28.00 -37.83
C ILE A 429 -16.17 28.44 -39.30
N GLY A 430 -15.06 28.43 -40.05
CA GLY A 430 -15.04 28.78 -41.49
C GLY A 430 -15.78 27.78 -42.40
N MET A 431 -15.85 26.50 -42.01
CA MET A 431 -16.70 25.50 -42.68
C MET A 431 -18.17 25.65 -42.29
N GLY A 432 -18.48 26.00 -41.04
CA GLY A 432 -19.86 26.20 -40.57
C GLY A 432 -20.60 27.36 -41.27
N VAL A 433 -19.89 28.43 -41.64
CA VAL A 433 -20.50 29.60 -42.31
C VAL A 433 -20.65 29.41 -43.83
N LYS A 434 -19.92 28.47 -44.44
CA LYS A 434 -19.98 28.20 -45.90
C LYS A 434 -21.12 27.27 -46.34
N VAL A 435 -21.89 26.70 -45.40
CA VAL A 435 -23.00 25.79 -45.70
C VAL A 435 -24.38 26.44 -45.42
N SER A 436 -24.43 27.71 -45.01
CA SER A 436 -25.69 28.44 -44.75
C SER A 436 -26.15 29.39 -45.86
N TYR A 437 -25.58 29.29 -47.07
CA TYR A 437 -26.14 29.94 -48.26
C TYR A 437 -26.22 28.93 -49.40
N ILE A 438 -27.32 28.18 -49.44
CA ILE A 438 -28.05 27.68 -50.63
C ILE A 438 -29.48 27.40 -50.16
#